data_AF-A0A1B1M1A4-F1
#
_entry.id   AF-A0A1B1M1A4-F1
#
_cell.length_a   1.000
_cell.length_b   1.000
_cell.length_c   1.000
_cell.angle_alpha   90.00
_cell.angle_beta   90.00
_cell.angle_gamma   90.00
#
_symmetry.space_group_name_H-M   'P 1'
#
loop_
_entity.id
_entity.type
_entity.pdbx_description
1 polymer ?
#
loop_
_entity_poly.entity_id
_entity_poly.type
_entity_poly.pdbx_seq_one_letter_code
_entity_poly.pdbx_strand_id
1 'polypeptide(L)' 'MVVASIHFAGRRGDASMSMDGVDVLRLKDGKIVEMWLFSGDLVAEDAFWGK' A
#
# COMPACT_ATOMS: atom_id res chain seq x y z
N MET A 1 -0.47 5.71 -17.02
CA MET A 1 -0.39 5.50 -15.55
C MET A 1 -1.72 4.96 -15.08
N VAL A 2 -1.74 4.19 -14.00
CA VAL A 2 -2.97 3.72 -13.34
C VAL A 2 -2.93 4.24 -11.91
N VAL A 3 -4.08 4.73 -11.43
CA VAL A 3 -4.29 5.15 -10.04
C VAL A 3 -5.41 4.29 -9.49
N ALA A 4 -5.13 3.56 -8.42
CA ALA A 4 -6.09 2.68 -7.79
C ALA A 4 -6.29 3.12 -6.33
N SER A 5 -7.49 3.60 -6.02
CA SER A 5 -7.93 3.72 -4.63
C SER A 5 -8.26 2.34 -4.09
N ILE A 6 -7.67 2.00 -2.95
CA ILE A 6 -7.79 0.68 -2.34
C ILE A 6 -8.13 0.79 -0.85
N HIS A 7 -8.76 -0.25 -0.32
CA HIS A 7 -8.78 -0.53 1.10
C HIS A 7 -7.99 -1.81 1.33
N PHE A 8 -6.95 -1.77 2.16
CA PHE A 8 -6.08 -2.92 2.41
C PHE A 8 -5.98 -3.22 3.90
N ALA A 9 -5.76 -4.50 4.22
CA ALA A 9 -5.64 -4.98 5.59
C ALA A 9 -4.56 -6.05 5.70
N GLY A 10 -3.95 -6.15 6.88
CA GLY A 10 -2.90 -7.11 7.19
C GLY A 10 -2.98 -7.61 8.62
N ARG A 11 -2.55 -8.86 8.86
CA ARG A 11 -2.44 -9.46 10.20
C ARG A 11 -1.11 -10.19 10.35
N ARG A 12 -0.39 -9.95 11.46
CA ARG A 12 0.92 -10.54 11.76
C ARG A 12 1.04 -10.78 13.27
N GLY A 13 0.87 -12.03 13.70
CA GLY A 13 0.75 -12.35 15.12
C GLY A 13 -0.44 -11.61 15.74
N ASP A 14 -0.17 -10.84 16.80
CA ASP A 14 -1.16 -9.98 17.48
C ASP A 14 -1.30 -8.59 16.83
N ALA A 15 -0.43 -8.22 15.88
CA ALA A 15 -0.55 -6.97 15.14
C ALA A 15 -1.55 -7.08 13.98
N SER A 16 -2.34 -6.02 13.78
CA SER A 16 -3.25 -5.89 12.64
C SER A 16 -3.35 -4.44 12.20
N MET A 17 -3.54 -4.23 10.90
CA MET A 17 -3.84 -2.93 10.30
C MET A 17 -4.95 -3.07 9.25
N SER A 18 -5.72 -2.01 9.06
CA SER A 18 -6.74 -1.87 8.02
C SER A 18 -6.89 -0.40 7.70
N MET A 19 -6.64 0.00 6.46
CA MET A 19 -6.66 1.40 6.07
C MET A 19 -6.93 1.57 4.57
N ASP A 20 -7.34 2.78 4.20
CA ASP A 20 -7.41 3.19 2.80
C ASP A 20 -6.02 3.56 2.28
N GLY A 21 -5.84 3.49 0.96
CA GLY A 21 -4.62 3.90 0.29
C GLY A 21 -4.83 4.17 -1.19
N VAL A 22 -3.77 4.65 -1.84
CA VAL A 22 -3.71 4.86 -3.28
C VAL A 22 -2.42 4.26 -3.82
N ASP A 23 -2.56 3.40 -4.83
CA ASP A 23 -1.43 2.88 -5.58
C ASP A 23 -1.32 3.60 -6.92
N VAL A 24 -0.14 4.14 -7.22
CA VAL A 24 0.18 4.76 -8.51
C VAL A 24 1.14 3.87 -9.26
N LEU A 25 0.71 3.40 -10.43
CA LEU A 25 1.46 2.46 -11.25
C LEU A 25 1.88 3.13 -12.57
N ARG A 26 3.17 3.08 -12.88
CA ARG A 26 3.67 3.37 -14.23
C ARG A 26 3.79 2.06 -14.99
N LEU A 27 3.20 2.02 -16.18
CA LEU A 27 3.28 0.86 -17.08
C LEU A 27 4.13 1.17 -18.30
N LYS A 28 4.83 0.15 -18.79
CA LYS A 28 5.50 0.12 -20.10
C LYS A 28 5.30 -1.26 -20.71
N ASP A 29 4.87 -1.31 -21.97
CA ASP A 29 4.65 -2.56 -22.72
C ASP A 29 3.79 -3.58 -21.97
N GLY A 30 2.71 -3.11 -21.32
CA GLY A 30 1.78 -3.93 -20.54
C GLY A 30 2.28 -4.40 -19.18
N LYS A 31 3.49 -4.01 -18.76
CA LYS A 31 4.08 -4.36 -17.46
C LYS A 31 4.16 -3.16 -16.54
N ILE A 32 3.97 -3.37 -15.24
CA ILE A 32 4.28 -2.37 -14.21
C ILE A 32 5.81 -2.24 -14.14
N VAL A 33 6.30 -1.01 -14.27
CA VAL A 33 7.75 -0.71 -14.24
C VAL A 33 8.15 0.18 -13.07
N GLU A 34 7.21 0.93 -12.49
CA GLU A 34 7.37 1.68 -11.24
C GLU A 34 6.05 1.69 -10.47
N MET A 35 6.15 1.78 -9.14
CA MET A 35 5.01 1.85 -8.24
C MET A 35 5.31 2.80 -7.08
N TRP A 36 4.32 3.61 -6.72
CA TRP A 36 4.32 4.41 -5.50
C TRP A 36 3.08 4.04 -4.68
N LEU A 37 3.29 3.80 -3.40
CA LEU A 37 2.26 3.42 -2.44
C LEU A 37 2.00 4.61 -1.53
N PHE A 38 0.72 4.94 -1.35
CA PHE A 38 0.28 5.99 -0.44
C PHE A 38 -0.70 5.39 0.56
N SER A 39 -0.30 5.35 1.82
CA SER A 39 -1.09 4.76 2.90
C SER A 39 -1.82 5.84 3.69
N GLY A 40 -3.06 5.57 4.08
CA GLY A 40 -3.89 6.49 4.86
C GLY A 40 -3.39 6.70 6.29
N ASP A 41 -2.69 5.71 6.87
CA ASP A 41 -2.07 5.81 8.20
C ASP A 41 -0.65 5.22 8.18
N LEU A 42 0.32 6.07 7.81
CA LEU A 42 1.74 5.71 7.75
C LEU A 42 2.29 5.27 9.12
N VAL A 43 1.80 5.83 10.22
CA VAL A 43 2.29 5.48 11.56
C VAL A 43 1.82 4.07 11.94
N ALA A 44 0.56 3.73 11.64
CA ALA A 44 0.04 2.38 11.84
C ALA A 44 0.75 1.36 10.94
N GLU A 45 1.04 1.72 9.69
CA GLU A 45 1.77 0.84 8.77
C GLU A 45 3.23 0.63 9.21
N ASP A 46 3.95 1.69 9.59
CA ASP A 46 5.30 1.61 10.15
C ASP A 46 5.34 0.75 11.42
N ALA A 47 4.35 0.92 12.32
CA ALA A 47 4.22 0.09 13.51
C ALA A 47 3.88 -1.37 13.18
N PHE A 48 3.05 -1.60 12.16
CA PHE A 48 2.67 -2.94 11.72
C PHE A 48 3.86 -3.69 11.14
N TRP A 49 4.70 -3.07 10.31
CA TRP A 49 5.87 -3.71 9.72
C TRP A 49 7.08 -3.74 10.65
N GLY A 50 7.21 -2.76 11.54
CA GLY A 50 8.43 -2.53 12.32
C GLY A 50 9.56 -2.00 11.42
N LYS A 51 10.57 -1.37 12.03
CA LYS A 51 11.87 -1.17 11.35
C LYS A 51 12.57 -2.50 11.10
#